data_AF-D2DSQ7-F1
#
_entry.id   AF-D2DSQ7-F1
#
_cell.length_a   1.000
_cell.length_b   1.000
_cell.length_c   1.000
_cell.angle_alpha   90.00
_cell.angle_beta   90.00
_cell.angle_gamma   90.00
#
_symmetry.space_group_name_H-M   'P 1'
#
loop_
_entity.id
_entity.type
_entity.pdbx_description
1 polymer ?
#
loop_
_entity_poly.entity_id
_entity_poly.type
_entity_poly.pdbx_seq_one_letter_code
_entity_poly.pdbx_strand_id
1 'polypeptide(L)'
;MSSKPAYKVADINLADFGRKEIIMAEKEMPGLMSLRKKYGETKPLKGARVAGCLHMTIQTAVLIETLIELGAEVQWSSCNIFSTQDHAAAAIAKAGIPVHAWKGETDEEY
;
A
#
# COMPACT_ATOMS: atom_id res chain seq x y z
N MET A 1 -15.85 4.27 17.02
CA MET A 1 -15.29 5.03 15.88
C MET A 1 -13.81 4.72 15.85
N SER A 2 -13.34 3.89 14.91
CA SER A 2 -11.93 3.50 14.87
C SER A 2 -11.09 4.70 14.44
N SER A 3 -10.11 5.10 15.26
CA SER A 3 -9.14 6.13 14.88
C SER A 3 -8.43 5.69 13.60
N LYS A 4 -8.25 6.60 12.63
CA LYS A 4 -7.44 6.31 11.45
C LYS A 4 -6.06 5.81 11.92
N PRO A 5 -5.54 4.70 11.36
CA PRO A 5 -4.21 4.22 11.70
C PRO A 5 -3.17 5.32 11.43
N ALA A 6 -2.15 5.39 12.30
CA ALA A 6 -1.06 6.34 12.12
C ALA A 6 -0.29 6.03 10.82
N TYR A 7 0.05 7.09 10.07
CA TYR A 7 0.87 7.02 8.87
C TYR A 7 1.85 8.19 8.86
N LYS A 8 2.97 8.06 8.13
CA LYS A 8 3.92 9.15 7.86
C LYS A 8 4.36 9.04 6.40
N VAL A 9 4.02 10.05 5.61
CA VAL A 9 4.31 10.14 4.16
C VAL A 9 4.73 11.57 3.83
N ALA A 10 5.38 11.79 2.68
CA ALA A 10 5.88 13.11 2.28
C ALA A 10 4.77 14.15 2.13
N ASP A 11 3.72 13.83 1.36
CA ASP A 11 2.59 14.74 1.09
C ASP A 11 1.31 13.96 0.81
N ILE A 12 0.32 14.09 1.71
CA ILE A 12 -0.97 13.40 1.59
C ILE A 12 -1.83 13.94 0.43
N ASN A 13 -1.54 15.13 -0.10
CA ASN A 13 -2.30 15.72 -1.21
C ASN A 13 -2.02 15.03 -2.56
N LEU A 14 -0.96 14.23 -2.63
CA LEU A 14 -0.64 13.41 -3.82
C LEU A 14 -1.53 12.18 -3.98
N ALA A 15 -2.41 11.88 -3.00
CA ALA A 15 -3.21 10.67 -2.97
C ALA A 15 -4.11 10.48 -4.20
N ASP A 16 -4.69 11.55 -4.73
CA ASP A 16 -5.58 11.47 -5.89
C ASP A 16 -4.80 11.12 -7.18
N PHE A 17 -3.57 11.61 -7.30
CA PHE A 17 -2.68 11.23 -8.39
C PHE A 17 -2.26 9.76 -8.26
N GLY A 18 -1.83 9.34 -7.06
CA GLY A 18 -1.49 7.95 -6.81
C GLY A 18 -2.64 6.99 -7.06
N ARG A 19 -3.88 7.36 -6.70
CA ARG A 19 -5.07 6.55 -7.00
C ARG A 19 -5.27 6.35 -8.50
N LYS A 20 -5.07 7.38 -9.33
CA LYS A 20 -5.18 7.26 -10.79
C LYS A 20 -4.15 6.29 -11.35
N GLU A 21 -2.91 6.34 -10.86
CA GLU A 21 -1.85 5.45 -11.32
C GLU A 21 -2.04 4.01 -10.81
N ILE A 22 -2.54 3.81 -9.58
CA ILE A 22 -2.92 2.48 -9.08
C ILE A 22 -3.97 1.84 -10.00
N ILE A 23 -5.03 2.58 -10.36
CA ILE A 23 -6.08 2.07 -11.27
C ILE A 23 -5.50 1.71 -12.65
N MET A 24 -4.50 2.44 -13.13
CA MET A 24 -3.81 2.10 -14.36
C MET A 24 -2.96 0.83 -14.20
N ALA A 25 -2.21 0.72 -13.11
CA ALA A 25 -1.34 -0.42 -12.82
C ALA A 25 -2.14 -1.73 -12.61
N GLU A 26 -3.34 -1.68 -12.06
CA GLU A 26 -4.22 -2.85 -11.94
C GLU A 26 -4.48 -3.53 -13.29
N LYS A 27 -4.58 -2.77 -14.38
CA LYS A 27 -4.75 -3.30 -15.75
C LYS A 27 -3.53 -4.07 -16.24
N GLU A 28 -2.34 -3.68 -15.77
CA GLU A 28 -1.05 -4.28 -16.12
C GLU A 28 -0.62 -5.38 -15.13
N MET A 29 -1.40 -5.65 -14.08
CA MET A 29 -1.11 -6.65 -13.05
C MET A 29 -2.17 -7.76 -12.98
N PRO A 30 -2.42 -8.50 -14.09
CA PRO A 30 -3.52 -9.47 -14.17
C PRO A 30 -3.40 -10.61 -13.16
N GLY A 31 -2.18 -10.97 -12.75
CA GLY A 31 -1.95 -11.98 -11.71
C GLY A 31 -2.58 -11.60 -10.37
N LEU A 32 -2.34 -10.38 -9.89
CA LEU A 32 -2.92 -9.88 -8.63
C LEU A 32 -4.44 -9.73 -8.75
N MET A 33 -4.93 -9.22 -9.87
CA MET A 33 -6.38 -9.08 -10.08
C MET A 33 -7.09 -10.43 -10.11
N SER A 34 -6.47 -11.46 -10.70
CA SER A 34 -6.98 -12.82 -10.69
C SER A 34 -7.04 -13.41 -9.28
N LEU A 35 -6.04 -13.14 -8.43
CA LEU A 35 -6.07 -13.56 -7.02
C LEU A 35 -7.22 -12.89 -6.25
N ARG A 36 -7.41 -11.57 -6.43
CA ARG A 36 -8.55 -10.85 -5.83
C ARG A 36 -9.88 -11.48 -6.26
N LYS A 37 -10.08 -11.74 -7.55
CA LYS A 37 -11.30 -12.39 -8.05
C LYS A 37 -11.50 -13.79 -7.49
N LYS A 38 -10.43 -14.59 -7.41
CA LYS A 38 -10.50 -16.00 -7.00
C LYS A 38 -10.73 -16.18 -5.50
N TYR A 39 -10.14 -15.32 -4.67
CA TYR A 39 -10.08 -15.53 -3.22
C TYR A 39 -10.67 -14.37 -2.40
N GLY A 40 -11.15 -13.30 -3.05
CA GLY A 40 -11.76 -12.15 -2.38
C GLY A 40 -13.01 -12.51 -1.57
N GLU A 41 -13.78 -13.51 -1.99
CA GLU A 41 -14.96 -13.98 -1.22
C GLU A 41 -14.57 -14.86 -0.03
N THR A 42 -13.56 -15.73 -0.21
CA THR A 42 -13.15 -16.67 0.84
C THR A 42 -12.29 -16.01 1.92
N LYS A 43 -11.74 -14.82 1.64
CA LYS A 43 -10.88 -14.02 2.54
C LYS A 43 -9.85 -14.89 3.27
N PRO A 44 -8.96 -15.60 2.54
CA PRO A 44 -8.07 -16.60 3.14
C PRO A 44 -7.06 -16.00 4.12
N LEU A 45 -6.80 -14.69 4.05
CA LEU A 45 -5.89 -13.98 4.96
C LEU A 45 -6.63 -13.34 6.14
N LYS A 46 -7.93 -13.62 6.34
CA LYS A 46 -8.69 -13.08 7.46
C LYS A 46 -8.01 -13.41 8.79
N GLY A 47 -7.69 -12.37 9.56
CA GLY A 47 -7.01 -12.47 10.86
C GLY A 47 -5.48 -12.48 10.76
N ALA A 48 -4.91 -12.51 9.56
CA ALA A 48 -3.48 -12.31 9.37
C ALA A 48 -3.11 -10.83 9.56
N ARG A 49 -1.98 -10.59 10.22
CA ARG A 49 -1.36 -9.27 10.36
C ARG A 49 -0.02 -9.28 9.63
N VAL A 50 0.10 -8.48 8.58
CA VAL A 50 1.26 -8.48 7.68
C VAL A 50 2.04 -7.17 7.84
N ALA A 51 3.30 -7.28 8.23
CA ALA A 51 4.26 -6.17 8.17
C ALA A 51 5.05 -6.30 6.86
N GLY A 52 4.87 -5.35 5.95
CA GLY A 52 5.60 -5.33 4.68
C GLY A 52 6.76 -4.34 4.71
N CYS A 53 7.93 -4.79 4.26
CA CYS A 53 9.11 -3.96 4.01
C CYS A 53 9.58 -4.25 2.57
N LEU A 54 9.01 -3.50 1.63
CA LEU A 54 9.26 -3.61 0.20
C LEU A 54 9.08 -2.21 -0.40
N HIS A 55 9.83 -1.85 -1.44
CA HIS A 55 9.76 -0.53 -2.09
C HIS A 55 8.32 -0.02 -2.21
N MET A 56 8.04 1.16 -1.64
CA MET A 56 6.68 1.71 -1.60
C MET A 56 6.34 2.40 -2.93
N THR A 57 6.09 1.59 -3.96
CA THR A 57 5.76 2.00 -5.33
C THR A 57 4.28 1.79 -5.65
N ILE A 58 3.84 2.23 -6.84
CA ILE A 58 2.51 1.96 -7.38
C ILE A 58 2.22 0.46 -7.48
N GLN A 59 3.20 -0.33 -7.91
CA GLN A 59 3.04 -1.79 -8.03
C GLN A 59 2.84 -2.43 -6.65
N THR A 60 3.58 -1.96 -5.65
CA THR A 60 3.43 -2.40 -4.26
C THR A 60 2.09 -1.97 -3.68
N ALA A 61 1.57 -0.80 -4.03
CA ALA A 61 0.22 -0.39 -3.63
C ALA A 61 -0.85 -1.38 -4.11
N VAL A 62 -0.75 -1.88 -5.36
CA VAL A 62 -1.65 -2.93 -5.88
C VAL A 62 -1.51 -4.24 -5.09
N LEU A 63 -0.30 -4.61 -4.69
CA LEU A 63 -0.05 -5.77 -3.82
C LEU A 63 -0.69 -5.59 -2.43
N ILE A 64 -0.48 -4.44 -1.78
CA ILE A 64 -1.05 -4.10 -0.47
C ILE A 64 -2.57 -4.22 -0.51
N GLU A 65 -3.22 -3.59 -1.48
CA GLU A 65 -4.67 -3.65 -1.64
C GLU A 65 -5.17 -5.07 -1.98
N THR A 66 -4.34 -5.89 -2.61
CA THR A 66 -4.65 -7.31 -2.81
C THR A 66 -4.64 -8.07 -1.48
N LEU A 67 -3.63 -7.87 -0.62
CA LEU A 67 -3.58 -8.54 0.68
C LEU A 67 -4.80 -8.17 1.55
N ILE A 68 -5.18 -6.89 1.55
CA ILE A 68 -6.38 -6.39 2.24
C ILE A 68 -7.65 -7.00 1.63
N GLU A 69 -7.77 -7.02 0.30
CA GLU A 69 -8.90 -7.65 -0.38
C GLU A 69 -9.00 -9.13 -0.01
N LEU A 70 -7.89 -9.81 0.27
CA LEU A 70 -7.88 -11.19 0.74
C LEU A 70 -8.08 -11.34 2.26
N GLY A 71 -8.29 -10.25 2.99
CA GLY A 71 -8.69 -10.23 4.40
C GLY A 71 -7.59 -9.90 5.41
N ALA A 72 -6.37 -9.56 4.97
CA ALA A 72 -5.27 -9.22 5.87
C ALA A 72 -5.42 -7.82 6.47
N GLU A 73 -4.92 -7.64 7.69
CA GLU A 73 -4.53 -6.34 8.23
C GLU A 73 -3.07 -6.09 7.87
N VAL A 74 -2.74 -4.90 7.35
CA VAL A 74 -1.41 -4.61 6.82
C VAL A 74 -0.85 -3.32 7.40
N GLN A 75 0.47 -3.31 7.60
CA GLN A 75 1.27 -2.11 7.87
C GLN A 75 2.52 -2.17 6.99
N TRP A 76 2.96 -1.03 6.46
CA TRP A 76 3.99 -1.00 5.43
C TRP A 76 5.07 0.05 5.65
N SER A 77 6.31 -0.31 5.30
CA SER A 77 7.45 0.59 5.11
C SER A 77 8.14 0.30 3.78
N SER A 78 8.95 1.25 3.32
CA SER A 78 9.87 1.01 2.21
C SER A 78 11.10 0.22 2.69
N CYS A 79 11.74 -0.56 1.81
CA CYS A 79 13.03 -1.21 2.08
C CYS A 79 14.23 -0.46 1.47
N ASN A 80 14.01 0.75 0.95
CA ASN A 80 15.07 1.61 0.44
C ASN A 80 14.64 3.08 0.48
N ILE A 81 15.52 3.92 1.05
CA ILE A 81 15.33 5.35 1.31
C ILE A 81 14.98 6.19 0.08
N PHE A 82 15.27 5.74 -1.15
CA PHE A 82 14.99 6.49 -2.38
C PHE A 82 13.91 5.85 -3.26
N SER A 83 13.40 4.69 -2.88
CA SER A 83 12.52 3.90 -3.75
C SER A 83 11.04 4.27 -3.67
N THR A 84 10.63 4.96 -2.60
CA THR A 84 9.25 5.38 -2.42
C THR A 84 8.78 6.28 -3.56
N GLN A 85 7.60 5.98 -4.08
CA GLN A 85 6.81 6.87 -4.91
C GLN A 85 5.78 7.55 -4.02
N ASP A 86 6.00 8.82 -3.67
CA ASP A 86 5.24 9.49 -2.61
C ASP A 86 3.73 9.56 -2.88
N HIS A 87 3.32 9.63 -4.14
CA HIS A 87 1.93 9.58 -4.55
C HIS A 87 1.31 8.18 -4.29
N ALA A 88 2.06 7.09 -4.47
CA ALA A 88 1.62 5.74 -4.10
C ALA A 88 1.45 5.62 -2.58
N ALA A 89 2.45 6.07 -1.81
CA ALA A 89 2.38 6.09 -0.34
C ALA A 89 1.19 6.92 0.16
N ALA A 90 0.97 8.12 -0.41
CA ALA A 90 -0.16 8.97 -0.09
C ALA A 90 -1.51 8.31 -0.39
N ALA A 91 -1.64 7.61 -1.52
CA ALA A 91 -2.88 6.92 -1.89
C ALA A 91 -3.23 5.78 -0.92
N ILE A 92 -2.22 5.02 -0.46
CA ILE A 92 -2.36 3.98 0.55
C ILE A 92 -2.71 4.57 1.92
N ALA A 93 -2.00 5.63 2.34
CA ALA A 93 -2.31 6.35 3.57
C ALA A 93 -3.74 6.92 3.58
N LYS A 94 -4.17 7.54 2.48
CA LYS A 94 -5.51 8.13 2.33
C LYS A 94 -6.62 7.06 2.41
N ALA A 95 -6.35 5.85 1.93
CA ALA A 95 -7.24 4.69 2.05
C ALA A 95 -7.34 4.16 3.51
N GLY A 96 -6.61 4.76 4.46
CA GLY A 96 -6.63 4.40 5.87
C GLY A 96 -5.69 3.25 6.22
N ILE A 97 -4.72 2.95 5.35
CA ILE A 97 -3.75 1.87 5.55
C ILE A 97 -2.48 2.48 6.16
N PRO A 98 -1.97 1.97 7.30
CA PRO A 98 -0.78 2.52 7.93
C PRO A 98 0.47 2.28 7.07
N VAL A 99 1.04 3.36 6.56
CA VAL A 99 2.27 3.38 5.77
C VAL A 99 3.23 4.44 6.32
N HIS A 100 4.48 4.05 6.49
CA HIS A 100 5.57 4.89 6.97
C HIS A 100 6.68 4.84 5.93
N ALA A 101 6.57 5.71 4.92
CA ALA A 101 7.49 5.73 3.79
C ALA A 101 7.43 7.08 3.07
N TRP A 102 8.59 7.68 2.79
CA TRP A 102 8.76 8.80 1.88
C TRP A 102 10.05 8.69 1.08
N LYS A 103 10.13 9.39 -0.05
CA LYS A 103 11.36 9.43 -0.85
C LYS A 103 12.38 10.38 -0.20
N GLY A 104 13.62 9.93 -0.07
CA GLY A 104 14.70 10.71 0.50
C GLY A 104 14.75 10.67 2.03
N GLU A 105 14.35 9.54 2.64
CA GLU A 105 14.57 9.26 4.06
C GLU A 105 16.06 9.35 4.42
N THR A 106 16.36 9.78 5.64
CA THR A 106 17.67 9.57 6.26
C THR A 106 17.80 8.15 6.81
N ASP A 107 19.01 7.70 7.11
CA ASP A 107 19.26 6.37 7.70
C ASP A 107 18.59 6.19 9.08
N GLU A 108 18.33 7.26 9.82
CA GLU A 108 17.67 7.21 11.13
C GLU A 108 16.13 7.23 11.02
N GLU A 109 15.61 7.77 9.92
CA GLU A 109 14.18 7.74 9.60
C GLU A 109 13.72 6.40 9.04
N TYR A 110 14.63 5.65 8.41
CA TYR A 110 14.46 4.32 7.83
C TYR A 110 14.54 3.19 8.87
#